data_AF-A0A0F9Z0S5-F1
#
_entry.id   AF-A0A0F9Z0S5-F1
#
_cell.length_a   1.000
_cell.length_b   1.000
_cell.length_c   1.000
_cell.angle_alpha   90.00
_cell.angle_beta   90.00
_cell.angle_gamma   90.00
#
_symmetry.space_group_name_H-M   'P 1'
#
loop_
_entity.id
_entity.type
_entity.pdbx_description
1 polymer ?
#
loop_
_entity_poly.entity_id
_entity_poly.type
_entity_poly.pdbx_seq_one_letter_code
_entity_poly.pdbx_strand_id
1 'polypeptide(L)' 'MLQIILDRIISLEKKVGNGNKELKEEIIKNRKRIDKFGIQLAELSDDAPTVEEFDELDQKVKRLENKFATL' A
#
# COMPACT_ATOMS: atom_id res chain seq x y z
N MET A 1 -2.87 -50.75 -9.87
CA MET A 1 -1.86 -49.66 -9.95
C MET A 1 -2.34 -48.48 -10.79
N LEU A 2 -2.82 -48.69 -12.02
CA LEU A 2 -3.29 -47.61 -12.91
C LEU A 2 -4.40 -46.75 -12.27
N GLN A 3 -5.39 -47.36 -11.62
CA GLN A 3 -6.50 -46.65 -10.96
C GLN A 3 -6.01 -45.70 -9.86
N ILE A 4 -5.05 -46.13 -9.04
CA ILE A 4 -4.47 -45.32 -7.98
C ILE A 4 -3.73 -44.09 -8.55
N ILE A 5 -3.10 -44.24 -9.71
CA ILE A 5 -2.44 -43.14 -10.41
C ILE A 5 -3.49 -42.14 -10.92
N LEU A 6 -4.57 -42.62 -11.54
CA LEU A 6 -5.69 -41.79 -11.99
C LEU A 6 -6.32 -41.00 -10.82
N ASP A 7 -6.60 -41.66 -9.70
CA ASP A 7 -7.20 -41.01 -8.54
C ASP A 7 -6.29 -39.91 -7.95
N ARG A 8 -4.97 -40.13 -7.97
CA ARG A 8 -3.97 -39.13 -7.57
C ARG A 8 -3.92 -37.94 -8.52
N ILE A 9 -3.99 -38.16 -9.83
CA ILE A 9 -4.02 -37.08 -10.83
C ILE A 9 -5.27 -36.21 -10.63
N ILE A 10 -6.45 -36.82 -10.47
CA ILE A 10 -7.70 -36.09 -10.23
C ILE A 10 -7.61 -35.28 -8.92
N SER A 11 -7.00 -35.83 -7.88
CA SER A 11 -6.78 -35.11 -6.62
C SER A 11 -5.85 -33.91 -6.79
N LEU A 12 -4.77 -34.07 -7.56
CA LEU A 12 -3.82 -33.00 -7.85
C LEU A 12 -4.47 -31.89 -8.69
N GLU A 13 -5.23 -32.23 -9.73
CA GLU A 13 -5.95 -31.25 -10.55
C GLU A 13 -6.90 -30.41 -9.71
N LYS A 14 -7.64 -31.04 -8.78
CA LYS A 14 -8.52 -30.32 -7.84
C LYS A 14 -7.74 -29.38 -6.93
N LYS A 15 -6.61 -29.82 -6.37
CA LYS A 15 -5.76 -28.99 -5.50
C LYS A 15 -5.18 -27.80 -6.24
N VAL A 16 -4.68 -28.01 -7.45
CA VAL A 16 -4.17 -26.93 -8.32
C VAL A 16 -5.28 -25.95 -8.68
N GLY A 17 -6.47 -26.46 -9.05
CA GLY A 17 -7.63 -25.63 -9.35
C GLY A 17 -8.07 -24.75 -8.18
N ASN A 18 -8.08 -25.30 -6.97
CA ASN A 18 -8.42 -24.55 -5.76
C ASN A 18 -7.34 -23.52 -5.40
N GLY A 19 -6.05 -23.91 -5.44
CA GLY A 19 -4.94 -23.00 -5.18
C GLY A 19 -4.92 -21.82 -6.16
N ASN A 20 -5.24 -22.04 -7.43
CA ASN A 20 -5.34 -20.97 -8.42
C ASN A 20 -6.49 -20.00 -8.12
N LYS A 21 -7.62 -20.47 -7.56
CA LYS A 21 -8.73 -19.61 -7.16
C LYS A 21 -8.37 -18.74 -5.97
N GLU A 22 -7.80 -19.34 -4.92
CA GLU A 22 -7.34 -18.63 -3.71
C GLU A 22 -6.31 -17.56 -4.08
N LEU A 23 -5.33 -17.91 -4.93
CA LEU A 23 -4.33 -16.97 -5.43
C LEU A 23 -4.96 -15.80 -6.18
N LYS A 24 -5.95 -16.07 -7.05
CA LYS A 24 -6.65 -15.03 -7.80
C LYS A 24 -7.42 -14.09 -6.89
N GLU A 25 -8.06 -14.62 -5.84
CA GLU A 25 -8.79 -13.82 -4.86
C GLU A 25 -7.86 -12.90 -4.06
N GLU A 26 -6.72 -13.41 -3.60
CA GLU A 26 -5.71 -12.61 -2.89
C GLU A 26 -5.08 -11.54 -3.79
N ILE A 27 -4.82 -11.84 -5.07
CA ILE A 27 -4.34 -10.84 -6.04
C ILE A 27 -5.36 -9.70 -6.19
N ILE A 28 -6.65 -10.02 -6.33
CA ILE A 28 -7.71 -9.01 -6.46
C ILE A 28 -7.81 -8.16 -5.19
N LYS A 29 -7.75 -8.79 -4.02
CA LYS A 29 -7.78 -8.10 -2.72
C LYS A 29 -6.59 -7.15 -2.55
N ASN A 30 -5.40 -7.60 -2.89
CA ASN A 30 -4.20 -6.78 -2.80
C ASN A 30 -4.20 -5.64 -3.82
N ARG A 31 -4.70 -5.87 -5.04
CA ARG A 31 -4.89 -4.79 -6.01
C ARG A 31 -5.78 -3.68 -5.46
N LYS A 32 -6.94 -4.01 -4.87
CA LYS A 32 -7.83 -3.01 -4.26
C LYS A 32 -7.17 -2.23 -3.12
N ARG A 33 -6.30 -2.87 -2.35
CA ARG A 33 -5.54 -2.20 -1.27
C ARG A 33 -4.51 -1.23 -1.84
N ILE A 34 -3.78 -1.64 -2.88
CA ILE A 34 -2.83 -0.78 -3.58
C ILE A 34 -3.55 0.43 -4.19
N ASP A 35 -4.68 0.21 -4.86
CA ASP A 35 -5.49 1.29 -5.43
C ASP A 35 -5.93 2.29 -4.34
N LYS A 36 -6.38 1.79 -3.18
CA LYS A 36 -6.75 2.64 -2.03
C LYS A 36 -5.56 3.44 -1.50
N PHE A 37 -4.40 2.81 -1.35
CA PHE A 37 -3.19 3.52 -0.91
C PHE A 37 -2.73 4.56 -1.94
N GLY A 38 -2.88 4.28 -3.23
CA GLY A 38 -2.60 5.24 -4.29
C GLY A 38 -3.44 6.51 -4.16
N ILE A 39 -4.76 6.37 -3.90
CA ILE A 39 -5.65 7.52 -3.68
C ILE A 39 -5.25 8.28 -2.41
N GLN A 40 -5.05 7.58 -1.30
CA GLN A 40 -4.68 8.22 -0.03
C GLN A 40 -3.33 8.95 -0.11
N LEU A 41 -2.38 8.41 -0.85
CA LEU A 41 -1.09 9.07 -1.08
C LEU A 41 -1.24 10.29 -1.99
N ALA A 42 -2.13 10.26 -2.99
CA ALA A 42 -2.41 11.41 -3.83
C ALA A 42 -3.05 12.54 -3.00
N GLU A 43 -4.08 12.23 -2.22
CA GLU A 43 -4.71 13.19 -1.29
C GLU A 43 -3.69 13.77 -0.30
N LEU A 44 -2.86 12.91 0.30
CA LEU A 44 -1.81 13.37 1.21
C LEU A 44 -0.75 14.22 0.51
N SER A 45 -0.40 13.91 -0.73
CA SER A 45 0.60 14.69 -1.49
C SER A 45 0.06 16.06 -1.89
N ASP A 46 -1.25 16.18 -2.12
CA ASP A 46 -1.90 17.46 -2.43
C ASP A 46 -2.00 18.37 -1.19
N ASP A 47 -2.19 17.79 0.01
CA ASP A 47 -2.30 18.53 1.28
C ASP A 47 -0.96 18.67 2.04
N ALA A 48 0.08 17.93 1.65
CA ALA A 48 1.37 17.97 2.31
C ALA A 48 2.16 19.21 1.86
N PRO A 49 2.74 19.98 2.79
CA PRO A 49 3.59 21.11 2.43
C PRO A 49 4.82 20.61 1.69
N THR A 50 5.27 21.37 0.70
CA THR A 50 6.57 21.08 0.05
C THR A 50 7.71 21.33 1.02
N VAL A 51 8.91 20.81 0.68
CA VAL A 51 10.11 21.06 1.48
C VAL A 51 10.39 22.55 1.59
N GLU A 52 10.18 23.31 0.51
CA GLU A 52 10.35 24.76 0.48
C GLU A 52 9.34 25.47 1.39
N GLU A 53 8.07 25.05 1.39
CA GLU A 53 7.04 25.61 2.28
C GLU A 53 7.36 25.35 3.75
N PHE A 54 7.93 24.16 4.04
CA PHE A 54 8.38 23.80 5.38
C PHE A 54 9.57 24.67 5.83
N ASP A 55 10.56 24.87 4.96
CA ASP A 55 11.73 25.73 5.22
C ASP A 55 11.35 27.20 5.42
N GLU A 56 10.41 27.71 4.62
CA GLU A 56 9.87 29.06 4.79
C GLU A 56 9.15 29.23 6.12
N LEU A 57 8.37 28.22 6.52
CA LEU A 57 7.67 28.23 7.80
C LEU A 57 8.66 28.23 8.97
N ASP A 58 9.70 27.40 8.92
CA ASP A 58 10.77 27.35 9.93
C ASP A 58 11.48 28.71 10.06
N GLN A 59 11.80 29.39 8.95
CA GLN A 59 12.37 30.74 9.01
C GLN A 59 11.42 31.76 9.64
N LYS A 60 10.12 31.70 9.35
CA LYS A 60 9.12 32.59 9.96
C LYS A 60 9.01 32.34 11.47
N VAL A 61 9.00 31.08 11.88
CA VAL A 61 8.97 30.68 13.30
C VAL A 61 10.22 31.21 14.01
N LYS A 62 11.43 30.95 13.47
CA LYS A 62 12.69 31.46 14.05
C LYS A 62 12.73 32.98 14.20
N ARG A 63 12.19 33.71 13.23
CA ARG A 63 12.09 35.19 13.31
C ARG A 63 11.18 35.63 14.44
N LEU A 64 10.04 34.96 14.63
CA LEU A 64 9.12 35.24 15.74
C LEU A 64 9.75 34.89 17.08
N GLU A 65 10.33 33.70 17.20
CA GLU A 65 11.02 33.24 18.42
C GLU A 65 12.10 34.23 18.85
N ASN A 66 12.97 34.66 17.93
CA ASN A 66 13.99 35.66 18.24
C ASN A 66 13.40 36.99 18.70
N LYS A 67 12.30 37.43 18.09
CA LYS A 67 11.61 38.67 18.45
C LYS A 67 10.95 38.61 19.83
N PHE A 68 10.44 37.44 20.24
CA PHE A 68 9.87 37.26 21.57
C PHE A 68 10.92 36.93 22.65
N ALA A 69 12.06 36.34 22.28
CA ALA A 69 13.16 36.08 23.19
C ALA A 69 13.97 37.34 23.56
N THR A 70 13.77 38.45 22.84
CA THR A 70 14.38 39.76 23.15
C THR A 70 13.44 40.71 23.91
N LEU A 71 12.24 40.26 24.28
CA LEU A 71 11.30 40.92 25.19
C LEU A 71 11.47 40.40 26.62
#